data_AF-A0AA36DL92-F1
#
_entry.id   AF-A0AA36DL92-F1
#
_cell.length_a   1.000
_cell.length_b   1.000
_cell.length_c   1.000
_cell.angle_alpha   90.00
_cell.angle_beta   90.00
_cell.angle_gamma   90.00
#
_symmetry.space_group_name_H-M   'P 1'
#
loop_
_entity.id
_entity.type
_entity.pdbx_description
1 polymer ?
#
loop_
_entity_poly.entity_id
_entity_poly.type
_entity_poly.pdbx_seq_one_letter_code
_entity_poly.pdbx_strand_id
1 'polypeptide(L)'
;MLFMPFFADQPRNALFAQKLGVAEAIYKKNVTTEELSLKINKVLSKPSYGHRTEKLYRLYLDHVIEPLDYGSYWAMRLLKIDDKYLFYYKNR
;
A
#
# COMPACT_ATOMS: atom_id res chain seq x y z
N MET A 1 7.46 9.37 3.69
CA MET A 1 7.61 9.22 2.22
C MET A 1 7.02 10.41 1.48
N LEU A 2 7.39 10.63 0.21
CA LEU A 2 6.77 11.63 -0.67
C LEU A 2 6.28 10.94 -1.95
N PHE A 3 4.98 11.00 -2.21
CA PHE A 3 4.35 10.42 -3.40
C PHE A 3 4.31 11.40 -4.56
N MET A 4 4.51 10.89 -5.77
CA MET A 4 4.20 11.58 -7.02
C MET A 4 3.35 10.65 -7.90
N PRO A 5 2.02 10.59 -7.68
CA PRO A 5 1.15 9.66 -8.38
C PRO A 5 0.87 10.11 -9.81
N PHE A 6 0.97 9.18 -10.76
CA PHE A 6 0.73 9.43 -12.18
C PHE A 6 -0.57 8.81 -12.69
N PHE A 7 -0.86 7.55 -12.36
CA PHE A 7 -2.03 6.81 -12.84
C PHE A 7 -2.36 5.59 -11.95
N ALA A 8 -3.46 4.91 -12.30
CA ALA A 8 -3.97 3.70 -11.65
C ALA A 8 -4.24 3.89 -10.14
N ASP A 9 -3.64 3.05 -9.32
CA ASP A 9 -3.83 2.97 -7.87
C ASP A 9 -2.98 3.98 -7.09
N GLN A 10 -1.95 4.56 -7.71
CA GLN A 10 -1.04 5.49 -7.06
C GLN A 10 -1.73 6.69 -6.38
N PRO A 11 -2.75 7.36 -6.97
CA PRO A 11 -3.44 8.46 -6.28
C PRO A 11 -4.18 8.01 -5.02
N ARG A 12 -4.80 6.82 -5.06
CA ARG A 12 -5.48 6.23 -3.89
C ARG A 12 -4.47 5.89 -2.80
N ASN A 13 -3.35 5.26 -3.16
CA ASN A 13 -2.29 4.89 -2.21
C ASN A 13 -1.66 6.14 -1.56
N ALA A 14 -1.41 7.19 -2.36
CA ALA A 14 -0.91 8.47 -1.86
C ALA A 14 -1.89 9.11 -0.85
N LEU A 15 -3.19 9.14 -1.17
CA LEU A 15 -4.22 9.66 -0.26
C LEU A 15 -4.28 8.86 1.04
N PHE A 16 -4.21 7.53 1.00
CA PHE A 16 -4.19 6.70 2.20
C PHE A 16 -2.94 6.97 3.05
N ALA A 17 -1.77 7.05 2.43
CA ALA A 17 -0.53 7.35 3.14
C ALA A 17 -0.54 8.75 3.80
N GLN A 18 -1.16 9.74 3.15
CA GLN A 18 -1.39 11.06 3.74
C GLN A 18 -2.37 11.00 4.92
N LYS A 19 -3.50 10.27 4.79
CA LYS A 19 -4.47 10.10 5.88
C LYS A 19 -3.87 9.38 7.10
N LEU A 20 -2.98 8.42 6.88
CA LEU A 20 -2.23 7.75 7.94
C LEU A 20 -1.14 8.64 8.56
N GLY A 21 -0.80 9.76 7.91
CA GLY A 21 0.22 10.71 8.36
C GLY A 21 1.65 10.19 8.19
N VAL A 22 1.87 9.24 7.27
CA VAL A 22 3.19 8.64 7.00
C VAL A 22 3.85 9.19 5.73
N ALA A 23 3.10 9.99 4.96
CA ALA A 23 3.61 10.58 3.74
C ALA A 23 2.95 11.92 3.39
N GLU A 24 3.58 12.59 2.44
CA GLU A 24 3.01 13.69 1.67
C GLU A 24 2.84 13.25 0.20
N ALA A 25 2.09 14.03 -0.59
CA ALA A 25 1.92 13.81 -2.01
C ALA A 25 2.05 15.13 -2.79
N ILE A 26 2.60 15.06 -4.00
CA ILE A 26 2.65 16.14 -4.99
C ILE A 26 2.05 15.61 -6.29
N TYR A 27 1.12 16.35 -6.87
CA TYR A 27 0.44 15.93 -8.09
C TYR A 27 1.05 16.63 -9.30
N LYS A 28 1.21 15.88 -10.41
CA LYS A 28 1.89 16.32 -11.64
C LYS A 28 1.47 17.69 -12.20
N LYS A 29 0.22 18.11 -11.94
CA LYS A 29 -0.32 19.39 -12.44
C LYS A 29 0.23 20.61 -11.70
N ASN A 30 0.79 20.42 -10.50
CA ASN A 30 1.13 21.52 -9.58
C ASN A 30 2.60 21.51 -9.14
N VAL A 31 3.43 20.62 -9.68
CA VAL A 31 4.84 20.45 -9.26
C VAL A 31 5.63 21.73 -9.53
N THR A 32 6.15 22.36 -8.48
CA THR A 32 7.23 23.36 -8.55
C THR A 32 8.40 22.96 -7.65
N THR A 33 9.56 23.60 -7.85
CA THR A 33 10.75 23.43 -7.00
C THR A 33 10.45 23.75 -5.54
N GLU A 34 9.63 24.77 -5.29
CA GLU A 34 9.25 25.25 -3.97
C GLU A 34 8.33 24.25 -3.28
N GLU A 35 7.31 23.73 -3.98
CA GLU A 35 6.43 22.70 -3.43
C GLU A 35 7.19 21.43 -3.09
N LEU A 36 8.08 20.98 -4.00
CA LEU A 36 8.92 19.82 -3.77
C LEU A 36 9.80 19.99 -2.52
N SER A 37 10.51 21.11 -2.44
CA SER A 37 11.39 21.42 -1.32
C SER A 37 10.61 21.50 0.00
N LEU A 38 9.45 22.16 0.00
CA LEU A 38 8.61 22.29 1.19
C LEU A 38 8.12 20.92 1.68
N LYS A 39 7.62 20.06 0.78
CA LYS A 39 7.08 18.74 1.15
C LYS A 39 8.17 17.78 1.61
N ILE A 40 9.32 17.74 0.94
CA ILE A 40 10.46 16.92 1.38
C ILE A 40 10.91 17.37 2.78
N ASN A 41 11.15 18.66 2.98
CA ASN A 41 11.59 19.18 4.28
C ASN A 41 10.56 18.91 5.37
N LYS A 42 9.26 19.01 5.07
CA LYS A 42 8.21 18.66 6.03
C LYS A 42 8.29 17.19 6.49
N VAL A 43 8.51 16.26 5.57
CA VAL A 43 8.62 14.82 5.88
C VAL A 43 9.88 14.51 6.68
N LEU A 44 11.00 15.15 6.35
CA LEU A 44 12.29 14.92 7.02
C LEU A 44 12.39 15.59 8.39
N SER A 45 11.83 16.79 8.54
CA SER A 45 11.98 17.58 9.78
C SER A 45 11.04 17.17 10.91
N LYS A 46 9.88 16.57 10.59
CA LYS A 46 8.88 16.20 11.60
C LYS A 46 9.04 14.73 12.00
N PRO A 47 9.46 14.43 13.25
CA PRO A 47 9.64 13.05 13.68
C PRO A 47 8.35 12.22 13.64
N SER A 48 7.18 12.86 13.69
CA SER A 48 5.88 12.18 13.70
C SER A 48 5.66 11.28 12.47
N TYR A 49 6.22 11.61 11.30
CA TYR A 49 6.15 10.72 10.13
C TYR A 49 6.88 9.40 10.41
N GLY A 50 8.06 9.45 11.03
CA GLY A 50 8.83 8.28 11.43
C GLY A 50 8.09 7.42 12.45
N HIS A 51 7.63 8.01 13.56
CA HIS A 51 6.89 7.29 14.60
C HIS A 51 5.61 6.63 14.09
N ARG A 52 4.86 7.31 13.21
CA ARG A 52 3.65 6.74 12.58
C ARG A 52 3.99 5.62 11.61
N THR A 53 5.09 5.76 10.87
CA THR A 53 5.58 4.71 9.96
C THR A 53 6.00 3.46 10.74
N GLU A 54 6.71 3.62 11.86
CA GLU A 54 7.09 2.51 12.73
C GLU A 54 5.87 1.83 13.36
N LYS A 55 4.88 2.61 13.84
CA LYS A 55 3.61 2.04 14.31
C LYS A 55 2.89 1.26 13.21
N LEU A 56 2.79 1.83 12.01
CA LEU A 56 2.16 1.17 10.86
C LEU A 56 2.91 -0.10 10.47
N TYR A 57 4.24 -0.09 10.52
CA TYR A 57 5.08 -1.26 10.25
C TYR A 57 4.79 -2.40 11.23
N ARG A 58 4.72 -2.11 12.54
CA ARG A 58 4.36 -3.13 13.54
C ARG A 58 2.98 -3.74 13.26
N LEU A 59 1.98 -2.91 12.91
CA LEU A 59 0.64 -3.39 12.57
C LEU A 59 0.62 -4.19 11.27
N TYR A 60 1.44 -3.83 10.29
CA TYR A 60 1.51 -4.52 9.01
C TYR A 60 2.08 -5.93 9.14
N LEU A 61 3.04 -6.12 10.05
CA LEU A 61 3.64 -7.42 10.34
C LEU A 61 2.89 -8.21 11.43
N ASP A 62 1.77 -7.69 11.93
CA ASP A 62 0.96 -8.36 12.94
C ASP A 62 0.03 -9.40 12.29
N HIS A 63 0.65 -10.47 11.76
CA HIS A 63 -0.05 -11.59 11.15
C HIS A 63 0.19 -12.89 11.93
N VAL A 64 -0.86 -13.72 12.05
CA VAL A 64 -0.78 -15.03 12.73
C VAL A 64 -0.04 -16.07 11.89
N ILE A 65 -0.14 -15.96 10.56
CA ILE A 65 0.47 -16.85 9.58
C ILE A 65 1.25 -15.97 8.60
N GLU A 66 2.47 -16.37 8.27
CA GLU A 66 3.29 -15.66 7.29
C GLU A 66 2.53 -15.49 5.95
N PRO A 67 2.52 -14.28 5.34
CA PRO A 67 1.72 -14.01 4.14
C PRO A 67 2.00 -14.96 2.98
N LEU A 68 3.26 -15.38 2.82
CA LEU A 68 3.65 -16.32 1.78
C LEU A 68 3.05 -17.71 2.02
N ASP A 69 3.06 -18.19 3.27
CA ASP A 69 2.48 -19.48 3.64
C ASP A 69 0.95 -19.44 3.50
N TYR A 70 0.33 -18.34 3.93
CA TYR A 70 -1.10 -18.12 3.77
C TYR A 70 -1.52 -18.15 2.28
N GLY A 71 -0.78 -17.44 1.42
CA GLY A 71 -0.99 -17.46 -0.03
C GLY A 71 -0.78 -18.84 -0.65
N SER A 72 0.29 -19.53 -0.25
CA SER A 72 0.62 -20.88 -0.74
C SER A 72 -0.45 -21.90 -0.36
N TYR A 73 -0.99 -21.81 0.86
CA TYR A 73 -2.10 -22.63 1.30
C TYR A 73 -3.31 -22.50 0.37
N TRP A 74 -3.72 -21.27 0.04
CA TRP A 74 -4.87 -21.04 -0.85
C TRP A 74 -4.60 -21.47 -2.28
N ALA A 75 -3.40 -21.22 -2.81
CA ALA A 75 -3.01 -21.69 -4.13
C ALA A 75 -3.07 -23.23 -4.21
N MET A 76 -2.50 -23.92 -3.22
CA MET A 76 -2.54 -25.38 -3.17
C MET A 76 -3.96 -25.93 -2.95
N ARG A 77 -4.79 -25.22 -2.18
CA ARG A 77 -6.21 -25.57 -2.05
C ARG A 77 -6.92 -25.51 -3.40
N LEU A 78 -6.71 -24.45 -4.18
CA LEU A 78 -7.30 -24.30 -5.52
C LEU A 78 -6.85 -25.42 -6.47
N LEU A 79 -5.56 -25.78 -6.46
CA LEU A 79 -5.02 -26.88 -7.29
C LEU A 79 -5.62 -28.25 -6.96
N LYS A 80 -6.03 -28.47 -5.69
CA LYS A 80 -6.64 -29.72 -5.24
C LYS A 80 -8.13 -29.82 -5.52
N ILE A 81 -8.77 -28.74 -6.00
CA ILE A 81 -10.17 -28.78 -6.42
C ILE A 81 -10.25 -29.52 -7.76
N ASP A 82 -10.87 -30.70 -7.76
CA ASP A 82 -11.15 -31.48 -8.96
C ASP A 82 -12.20 -30.81 -9.87
N ASP A 83 -12.12 -31.08 -11.18
CA ASP A 83 -12.93 -30.49 -12.26
C ASP A 83 -14.45 -30.57 -12.02
N LYS A 84 -14.88 -31.55 -11.21
CA LYS A 84 -16.29 -31.75 -10.84
C LYS A 84 -16.91 -30.55 -10.10
N TYR A 85 -16.11 -29.66 -9.52
CA TYR A 85 -16.56 -28.45 -8.81
C TYR A 85 -16.29 -27.13 -9.58
N LEU A 86 -15.56 -27.16 -10.69
CA LEU A 86 -15.22 -25.98 -11.50
C LEU A 86 -16.37 -25.48 -12.40
N PHE A 87 -17.42 -26.28 -12.59
CA PHE A 87 -18.56 -25.93 -13.44
C PHE A 87 -19.33 -24.68 -12.96
N TYR A 88 -19.30 -24.37 -11.67
CA TYR A 88 -19.99 -23.21 -11.09
C TYR A 88 -19.30 -21.86 -11.37
N TYR A 89 -18.01 -21.87 -11.74
CA TYR A 89 -17.23 -20.65 -11.94
C TYR A 89 -17.07 -20.25 -13.42
N LYS A 90 -17.47 -21.11 -14.36
CA LYS A 90 -17.38 -20.82 -15.80
C LYS A 90 -18.53 -19.97 -16.37
N ASN A 91 -19.59 -19.71 -15.58
CA ASN A 91 -20.79 -19.00 -16.03
C ASN A 91 -21.04 -17.65 -15.32
N ARG A 92 -19.98 -16.94 -14.92
CA ARG A 92 -20.07 -15.53 -14.48
C ARG A 92 -19.07 -14.67 -15.21
#